data_AF-A0A967KDH3-F1
#
_entry.id   AF-A0A967KDH3-F1
#
_cell.length_a   1.000
_cell.length_b   1.000
_cell.length_c   1.000
_cell.angle_alpha   90.00
_cell.angle_beta   90.00
_cell.angle_gamma   90.00
#
_symmetry.space_group_name_H-M   'P 1'
#
loop_
_entity.id
_entity.type
_entity.pdbx_description
1 polymer ?
#
loop_
_entity_poly.entity_id
_entity_poly.type
_entity_poly.pdbx_seq_one_letter_code
_entity_poly.pdbx_strand_id
1 'polypeptide(L)'
;KLIKESQPDVAVIAIGGMPIMPEISGVTKSNVVTAQDVLFGKVTVGQNVVVIGGGMVGCETAYYLAERGSKVTIIEIQKRMATDMGLMVRRRLMDGLRANQV
;
A
#
# COMPACT_ATOMS: atom_id res chain seq x y z
N LYS A 1 1.73 -7.86 30.78
CA LYS A 1 1.53 -7.56 32.22
C LYS A 1 0.03 -7.52 32.53
N LEU A 2 -0.73 -6.62 31.91
CA LEU A 2 -2.19 -6.46 32.04
C LEU A 2 -3.05 -7.75 31.96
N ILE A 3 -2.88 -8.61 30.94
CA ILE A 3 -3.74 -9.81 30.76
C ILE A 3 -3.58 -10.80 31.92
N LYS A 4 -2.35 -11.00 32.40
CA LYS A 4 -2.07 -11.90 33.53
C LYS A 4 -2.61 -11.34 34.85
N GLU A 5 -2.61 -10.02 35.01
CA GLU A 5 -3.06 -9.33 36.22
C GLU A 5 -4.60 -9.21 36.29
N SER A 6 -5.26 -8.96 35.16
CA SER A 6 -6.72 -8.77 35.09
C SER A 6 -7.53 -10.06 35.03
N GLN A 7 -6.88 -11.21 34.75
CA GLN A 7 -7.49 -12.54 34.66
C GLN A 7 -8.87 -12.56 33.95
N PRO A 8 -8.97 -12.04 32.72
CA PRO A 8 -10.25 -11.99 32.04
C PRO A 8 -10.69 -13.40 31.61
N ASP A 9 -11.99 -13.65 31.61
CA ASP A 9 -12.56 -14.90 31.06
C ASP A 9 -12.31 -15.03 29.55
N VAL A 10 -12.31 -13.90 28.84
CA VAL A 10 -12.08 -13.82 27.39
C VAL A 10 -11.22 -12.60 27.06
N ALA A 11 -10.27 -12.79 26.15
CA ALA A 11 -9.49 -11.71 25.55
C ALA A 11 -9.75 -11.64 24.04
N VAL A 12 -10.05 -10.43 23.53
CA VAL A 12 -10.18 -10.16 22.09
C VAL A 12 -8.96 -9.37 21.62
N ILE A 13 -8.23 -9.90 20.64
CA ILE A 13 -7.06 -9.23 20.06
C ILE A 13 -7.51 -8.43 18.83
N ALA A 14 -7.51 -7.10 18.96
CA ALA A 14 -7.98 -6.17 17.92
C ALA A 14 -6.94 -5.08 17.59
N ILE A 15 -5.66 -5.44 17.50
CA ILE A 15 -4.53 -4.49 17.32
C ILE A 15 -4.29 -4.06 15.86
N GLY A 16 -5.08 -4.56 14.92
CA GLY A 16 -4.92 -4.28 13.50
C GLY A 16 -3.68 -4.93 12.88
N GLY A 17 -3.26 -4.40 11.72
CA GLY A 17 -2.07 -4.83 10.99
C GLY A 17 -1.04 -3.71 10.86
N MET A 18 0.20 -4.09 10.55
CA MET A 18 1.29 -3.16 10.23
C MET A 18 1.75 -3.37 8.78
N PRO A 19 2.25 -2.33 8.10
CA PRO A 19 2.85 -2.47 6.78
C PRO A 19 4.00 -3.49 6.80
N ILE A 20 4.04 -4.34 5.79
CA ILE A 20 5.15 -5.27 5.59
C ILE A 20 6.22 -4.54 4.79
N MET A 21 7.41 -4.39 5.38
CA MET A 21 8.57 -3.84 4.70
C MET A 21 9.40 -4.98 4.09
N PRO A 22 9.72 -4.95 2.78
CA PRO A 22 10.52 -5.99 2.15
C PRO A 22 11.98 -5.95 2.64
N GLU A 23 12.61 -7.11 2.76
CA GLU A 23 14.02 -7.24 3.16
C GLU A 23 14.96 -6.94 1.98
N ILE A 24 15.01 -5.68 1.56
CA ILE A 24 15.87 -5.21 0.47
C ILE A 24 16.83 -4.11 0.94
N SER A 25 18.01 -4.09 0.34
CA SER A 25 19.02 -3.06 0.64
C SER A 25 18.46 -1.66 0.36
N GLY A 26 18.56 -0.78 1.34
CA GLY A 26 18.09 0.60 1.24
C GLY A 26 16.61 0.82 1.59
N VAL A 27 15.88 -0.18 2.08
CA VAL A 27 14.46 -0.04 2.51
C VAL A 27 14.25 0.97 3.65
N THR A 28 15.30 1.32 4.39
CA THR A 28 15.28 2.29 5.49
C THR A 28 15.77 3.69 5.10
N LYS A 29 16.04 3.93 3.81
CA LYS A 29 16.46 5.27 3.35
C LYS A 29 15.32 6.28 3.51
N SER A 30 15.68 7.56 3.65
CA SER A 30 14.73 8.66 3.92
C SER A 30 13.69 8.89 2.82
N ASN A 31 13.93 8.40 1.60
CA ASN A 31 13.00 8.49 0.48
C ASN A 31 12.05 7.27 0.39
N VAL A 32 12.10 6.35 1.34
CA VAL A 32 11.18 5.21 1.44
C VAL A 32 10.09 5.56 2.44
N VAL A 33 8.84 5.51 1.98
CA VAL A 33 7.65 5.78 2.79
C VAL A 33 6.62 4.69 2.60
N THR A 34 5.70 4.55 3.54
CA THR A 34 4.61 3.57 3.41
C THR A 34 3.46 4.14 2.59
N ALA A 35 2.74 3.28 1.87
CA ALA A 35 1.50 3.66 1.19
C ALA A 35 0.49 4.31 2.15
N GLN A 36 0.43 3.82 3.40
CA GLN A 36 -0.43 4.35 4.44
C GLN A 36 -0.10 5.81 4.78
N ASP A 37 1.19 6.16 4.91
CA ASP A 37 1.58 7.54 5.21
C ASP A 37 1.26 8.49 4.05
N VAL A 38 1.39 8.02 2.81
CA VAL A 38 0.99 8.78 1.61
C VAL A 38 -0.52 9.00 1.57
N LEU A 39 -1.31 7.95 1.73
CA LEU A 39 -2.77 8.00 1.65
C LEU A 39 -3.38 8.80 2.82
N PHE A 40 -2.75 8.80 3.99
CA PHE A 40 -3.14 9.65 5.12
C PHE A 40 -2.60 11.09 5.04
N GLY A 41 -1.89 11.45 3.97
CA GLY A 41 -1.36 12.79 3.77
C GLY A 41 -0.29 13.19 4.77
N LYS A 42 0.36 12.22 5.44
CA LYS A 42 1.44 12.48 6.39
C LYS A 42 2.75 12.85 5.69
N VAL A 43 2.91 12.40 4.44
CA VAL A 43 4.09 12.64 3.63
C VAL A 43 3.68 13.04 2.21
N THR A 44 4.46 13.91 1.59
CA THR A 44 4.38 14.23 0.17
C THR A 44 5.48 13.50 -0.59
N VAL A 45 5.15 12.93 -1.74
CA VAL A 45 6.12 12.26 -2.61
C VAL A 45 6.56 13.17 -3.76
N GLY A 46 7.68 12.82 -4.39
CA GLY A 46 8.19 13.52 -5.56
C GLY A 46 7.43 13.19 -6.85
N GLN A 47 7.95 13.70 -7.97
CA GLN A 47 7.36 13.50 -9.30
C GLN A 47 7.53 12.09 -9.85
N ASN A 48 8.63 11.40 -9.53
CA ASN A 48 8.86 10.02 -9.97
C ASN A 48 8.74 9.09 -8.78
N VAL A 49 7.78 8.18 -8.81
CA VAL A 49 7.45 7.30 -7.69
C VAL A 49 7.48 5.85 -8.13
N VAL A 50 8.17 5.02 -7.36
CA VAL A 50 8.11 3.57 -7.49
C VAL A 50 7.24 3.03 -6.36
N VAL A 51 6.21 2.27 -6.71
CA VAL A 51 5.38 1.54 -5.74
C VAL A 51 5.81 0.08 -5.75
N ILE A 52 6.23 -0.43 -4.59
CA ILE A 52 6.63 -1.83 -4.41
C ILE A 52 5.43 -2.61 -3.89
N GLY A 53 4.94 -3.55 -4.70
CA GLY A 53 3.71 -4.31 -4.46
C GLY A 53 2.53 -3.76 -5.28
N GLY A 54 1.94 -4.62 -6.10
CA GLY A 54 0.77 -4.39 -6.93
C GLY A 54 -0.47 -5.12 -6.43
N GLY A 55 -0.62 -5.29 -5.11
CA GLY A 55 -1.91 -5.63 -4.48
C GLY A 55 -2.86 -4.43 -4.45
N MET A 56 -4.02 -4.57 -3.81
CA MET A 56 -5.06 -3.55 -3.70
C MET A 56 -4.51 -2.17 -3.30
N VAL A 57 -3.85 -2.11 -2.14
CA VAL A 57 -3.32 -0.85 -1.58
C VAL A 57 -2.26 -0.22 -2.48
N GLY A 58 -1.38 -1.04 -3.07
CA GLY A 58 -0.33 -0.55 -3.97
C GLY A 58 -0.90 0.04 -5.25
N CYS A 59 -1.84 -0.65 -5.88
CA CYS A 59 -2.53 -0.17 -7.08
C CYS A 59 -3.36 1.09 -6.81
N GLU A 60 -4.10 1.16 -5.70
CA GLU A 60 -4.88 2.35 -5.33
C GLU A 60 -3.96 3.54 -5.03
N THR A 61 -2.85 3.31 -4.34
CA THR A 61 -1.83 4.35 -4.07
C THR A 61 -1.22 4.86 -5.37
N ALA A 62 -0.87 3.95 -6.28
CA ALA A 62 -0.32 4.31 -7.57
C ALA A 62 -1.31 5.15 -8.40
N TYR A 63 -2.58 4.74 -8.44
CA TYR A 63 -3.63 5.49 -9.11
C TYR A 63 -3.84 6.87 -8.48
N TYR A 64 -3.92 6.94 -7.15
CA TYR A 64 -4.06 8.17 -6.38
C TYR A 64 -2.94 9.19 -6.68
N LEU A 65 -1.70 8.72 -6.77
CA LEU A 65 -0.53 9.55 -7.07
C LEU A 65 -0.50 9.98 -8.53
N ALA A 66 -0.84 9.08 -9.46
CA ALA A 66 -0.85 9.36 -10.88
C ALA A 66 -1.92 10.41 -11.25
N GLU A 67 -3.11 10.34 -10.65
CA GLU A 67 -4.16 11.37 -10.79
C GLU A 67 -3.71 12.76 -10.29
N ARG A 68 -2.65 12.82 -9.47
CA ARG A 68 -2.06 14.06 -8.93
C ARG A 68 -0.79 14.49 -9.66
N GLY A 69 -0.50 13.87 -10.81
CA GLY A 69 0.58 14.26 -11.71
C GLY A 69 1.91 13.55 -11.47
N SER A 70 2.00 12.64 -10.50
CA SER A 70 3.21 11.82 -10.34
C SER A 70 3.33 10.80 -11.48
N LYS A 71 4.55 10.62 -12.00
CA LYS A 71 4.90 9.49 -12.85
C LYS A 71 5.17 8.28 -11.96
N VAL A 72 4.29 7.28 -12.03
CA VAL A 72 4.34 6.11 -11.15
C VAL A 72 4.76 4.87 -11.91
N THR A 73 5.52 3.99 -11.26
CA THR A 73 5.81 2.64 -11.74
C THR A 73 5.54 1.65 -10.62
N ILE A 74 4.76 0.60 -10.92
CA ILE A 74 4.48 -0.49 -9.96
C ILE A 74 5.44 -1.65 -10.23
N ILE A 75 6.07 -2.16 -9.18
CA ILE A 75 6.85 -3.41 -9.20
C ILE A 75 6.06 -4.47 -8.45
N GLU A 76 5.65 -5.52 -9.16
CA GLU A 76 4.87 -6.64 -8.61
C GLU A 76 5.54 -7.97 -8.97
N ILE A 77 5.58 -8.90 -8.02
CA ILE A 77 6.19 -10.22 -8.19
C ILE A 77 5.24 -11.22 -8.87
N GLN A 78 3.93 -11.05 -8.68
CA GLN A 78 2.89 -11.86 -9.29
C GLN A 78 2.68 -11.48 -10.76
N LYS A 79 2.08 -12.42 -11.50
CA LYS A 79 1.74 -12.23 -12.92
C LYS A 79 0.62 -11.21 -13.16
N ARG A 80 -0.17 -10.88 -12.13
CA ARG A 80 -1.33 -9.99 -12.22
C ARG A 80 -1.41 -9.11 -10.99
N MET A 81 -1.76 -7.85 -11.20
CA MET A 81 -2.00 -6.87 -10.14
C MET A 81 -3.44 -6.94 -9.59
N ALA A 82 -3.61 -6.45 -8.36
CA ALA A 82 -4.86 -6.26 -7.62
C ALA A 82 -5.73 -7.53 -7.57
N THR A 83 -5.11 -8.71 -7.47
CA THR A 83 -5.81 -10.01 -7.46
C THR A 83 -6.61 -10.25 -6.16
N ASP A 84 -6.30 -9.49 -5.12
CA ASP A 84 -6.97 -9.40 -3.83
C ASP A 84 -8.22 -8.48 -3.84
N MET A 85 -8.50 -7.81 -4.97
CA MET A 85 -9.70 -6.97 -5.13
C MET A 85 -10.87 -7.72 -5.78
N GLY A 86 -12.09 -7.34 -5.40
CA GLY A 86 -13.31 -7.76 -6.08
C GLY A 86 -13.33 -7.32 -7.55
N LEU A 87 -13.87 -8.18 -8.44
CA LEU A 87 -13.73 -8.06 -9.90
C LEU A 87 -14.11 -6.69 -10.48
N MET A 88 -15.23 -6.11 -10.05
CA MET A 88 -15.70 -4.83 -10.59
C MET A 88 -14.79 -3.67 -10.19
N VAL A 89 -14.40 -3.60 -8.92
CA VAL A 89 -13.51 -2.54 -8.41
C VAL A 89 -12.14 -2.67 -9.07
N ARG A 90 -11.62 -3.90 -9.15
CA ARG A 90 -10.38 -4.21 -9.82
C ARG A 90 -10.38 -3.74 -11.28
N ARG A 91 -11.45 -4.02 -12.03
CA ARG A 91 -11.56 -3.60 -13.44
C ARG A 91 -11.44 -2.08 -13.57
N ARG A 92 -12.21 -1.33 -12.79
CA ARG A 92 -12.19 0.13 -12.82
C ARG A 92 -10.82 0.69 -12.45
N LEU A 93 -10.18 0.15 -11.42
CA LEU A 93 -8.84 0.57 -11.00
C LEU A 93 -7.80 0.31 -12.09
N MET A 94 -7.82 -0.86 -12.72
CA MET A 94 -6.89 -1.20 -13.79
C MET A 94 -7.08 -0.31 -15.03
N ASP A 95 -8.32 0.05 -15.37
CA ASP A 95 -8.59 0.99 -16.46
C ASP A 95 -8.06 2.38 -16.12
N GLY A 96 -8.21 2.83 -14.87
CA GLY A 96 -7.65 4.08 -14.37
C GLY A 96 -6.11 4.12 -14.41
N LEU A 97 -5.45 3.05 -13.96
CA LEU A 97 -3.99 2.93 -14.02
C LEU A 97 -3.46 3.02 -15.46
N ARG A 98 -4.11 2.31 -16.39
CA ARG A 98 -3.76 2.35 -17.83
C ARG A 98 -3.95 3.74 -18.43
N ALA A 99 -5.03 4.42 -18.10
CA ALA A 99 -5.29 5.78 -18.58
C ALA A 99 -4.22 6.78 -18.12
N ASN A 100 -3.61 6.54 -16.96
CA ASN A 100 -2.53 7.35 -16.40
C ASN A 100 -1.12 6.86 -16.77
N GLN A 101 -1.00 5.87 -17.67
CA GLN A 101 0.28 5.31 -18.12
C GLN A 101 1.17 4.78 -16.97
N VAL A 102 0.51 4.21 -15.94
CA VAL A 102 1.16 3.51 -14.82
C VAL A 102 1.45 2.05 -15.18
#